data_AF-A0A7C4BRG8-F1
#
_entry.id   AF-A0A7C4BRG8-F1
#
_cell.length_a   1.000
_cell.length_b   1.000
_cell.length_c   1.000
_cell.angle_alpha   90.00
_cell.angle_beta   90.00
_cell.angle_gamma   90.00
#
_symmetry.space_group_name_H-M   'P 1'
#
loop_
_entity.id
_entity.type
_entity.pdbx_description
1 polymer ?
#
loop_
_entity_poly.entity_id
_entity_poly.type
_entity_poly.pdbx_seq_one_letter_code
_entity_poly.pdbx_strand_id
1 'polypeptide(L)'
;MEETKGKIITFYNNEVFPTIIENRILIFLSLGLFLFGSISGVYVFKILLNNNPEVINSFLKQFQEMIGPIQDLTPFELFLTIFYINTRTSFLIMILGIILGIFPFLSLWANGTILGILYGKYMAEGGTSLIFLMGILPHGVLEIPAIAIAASQGFRLAKEVISPPVGLTRSQTARINISRGIKLFAVILPLLLIAAIIEVYISSYLFSTYGKI
;
A
#
# COMPACT_ATOMS: atom_id res chain seq x y z
N MET A 1 33.28 -3.64 -14.05
CA MET A 1 32.13 -2.72 -13.94
C MET A 1 31.02 -3.04 -14.96
N GLU A 2 31.36 -3.39 -16.21
CA GLU A 2 30.38 -3.88 -17.21
C GLU A 2 29.73 -5.22 -16.83
N GLU A 3 30.50 -6.17 -16.31
CA GLU A 3 29.98 -7.49 -15.90
C GLU A 3 28.89 -7.39 -14.83
N THR A 4 29.05 -6.49 -13.85
CA THR A 4 28.06 -6.24 -12.78
C THR A 4 26.79 -5.60 -13.32
N LYS A 5 26.90 -4.64 -14.25
CA LYS A 5 25.74 -4.03 -14.92
C LYS A 5 24.96 -5.08 -15.72
N GLY A 6 25.66 -5.97 -16.44
CA GLY A 6 25.02 -7.06 -17.18
C GLY A 6 24.21 -8.00 -16.27
N LYS A 7 24.75 -8.36 -15.09
CA LYS A 7 24.06 -9.21 -14.11
C LYS A 7 22.78 -8.55 -13.56
N ILE A 8 22.82 -7.25 -13.24
CA ILE A 8 21.64 -6.52 -12.74
C ILE A 8 20.54 -6.44 -13.80
N ILE A 9 20.88 -6.07 -15.04
CA ILE A 9 19.90 -5.98 -16.13
C ILE A 9 19.25 -7.34 -16.39
N THR A 10 20.05 -8.41 -16.40
CA THR A 10 19.57 -9.79 -16.56
C THR A 10 18.59 -10.18 -15.45
N PHE A 11 18.87 -9.79 -14.20
CA PHE A 11 17.97 -10.04 -13.07
C PHE A 11 16.61 -9.37 -13.26
N TYR A 12 16.57 -8.07 -13.59
CA TYR A 12 15.30 -7.39 -13.79
C TYR A 12 14.51 -7.96 -14.98
N ASN A 13 15.19 -8.21 -16.10
CA ASN A 13 14.55 -8.70 -17.32
C ASN A 13 14.05 -10.14 -17.23
N ASN A 14 14.73 -11.00 -16.47
CA ASN A 14 14.40 -12.43 -16.42
C ASN A 14 13.59 -12.83 -15.19
N GLU A 15 13.64 -12.05 -14.11
CA GLU A 15 13.03 -12.45 -12.83
C GLU A 15 11.93 -11.48 -12.40
N VAL A 16 12.20 -10.18 -12.40
CA VAL A 16 11.31 -9.17 -11.83
C VAL A 16 10.18 -8.82 -12.79
N PHE A 17 10.51 -8.31 -13.98
CA PHE A 17 9.49 -7.87 -14.95
C PHE A 17 8.59 -9.01 -15.44
N PRO A 18 9.11 -10.22 -15.74
CA PRO A 18 8.25 -11.35 -16.10
C PRO A 18 7.25 -11.68 -14.98
N THR A 19 7.69 -11.66 -13.72
CA THR A 19 6.78 -11.90 -12.58
C THR A 19 5.69 -10.83 -12.48
N ILE A 20 6.02 -9.56 -12.71
CA ILE A 20 5.01 -8.48 -12.76
C ILE A 20 4.02 -8.70 -13.91
N ILE A 21 4.51 -9.05 -15.11
CA ILE A 21 3.69 -9.28 -16.31
C ILE A 21 2.75 -10.48 -16.13
N GLU A 22 3.24 -11.56 -15.53
CA GLU A 22 2.45 -12.73 -15.17
C GLU A 22 1.36 -12.36 -14.13
N ASN A 23 1.66 -11.43 -13.22
CA ASN A 23 0.75 -10.97 -12.17
C ASN A 23 -0.19 -9.84 -12.58
N ARG A 24 -0.13 -9.33 -13.81
CA ARG A 24 -0.86 -8.12 -14.23
C ARG A 24 -2.34 -8.10 -13.85
N ILE A 25 -3.06 -9.22 -13.99
CA ILE A 25 -4.48 -9.32 -13.63
C ILE A 25 -4.67 -9.19 -12.12
N LEU A 26 -3.79 -9.82 -11.33
CA LEU A 26 -3.81 -9.72 -9.86
C LEU A 26 -3.40 -8.33 -9.38
N ILE A 27 -2.56 -7.60 -10.13
CA ILE A 27 -2.25 -6.19 -9.87
C ILE A 27 -3.49 -5.34 -10.11
N PHE A 28 -4.18 -5.48 -11.25
CA PHE A 28 -5.42 -4.74 -11.50
C PHE A 28 -6.52 -5.09 -10.50
N LEU A 29 -6.63 -6.35 -10.09
CA LEU A 29 -7.53 -6.76 -8.99
C LEU A 29 -7.16 -6.05 -7.69
N SER A 30 -5.87 -5.97 -7.36
CA SER A 30 -5.40 -5.30 -6.15
C SER A 30 -5.72 -3.81 -6.16
N LEU A 31 -5.52 -3.14 -7.30
CA LEU A 31 -5.90 -1.73 -7.50
C LEU A 31 -7.42 -1.54 -7.39
N GLY A 32 -8.20 -2.46 -7.97
CA GLY A 32 -9.66 -2.46 -7.87
C GLY A 32 -10.15 -2.63 -6.43
N LEU A 33 -9.52 -3.51 -5.65
CA LEU A 33 -9.82 -3.69 -4.22
C LEU A 33 -9.48 -2.45 -3.40
N PHE A 34 -8.34 -1.82 -3.66
CA PHE A 34 -7.98 -0.56 -3.02
C PHE A 34 -9.02 0.54 -3.32
N LEU A 35 -9.37 0.71 -4.59
CA LEU A 35 -10.39 1.68 -5.02
C LEU A 35 -11.76 1.39 -4.42
N PHE A 36 -12.16 0.11 -4.37
CA PHE A 36 -13.37 -0.33 -3.71
C PHE A 36 -13.34 0.03 -2.21
N GLY A 37 -12.22 -0.20 -1.53
CA GLY A 37 -11.97 0.27 -0.18
C GLY A 37 -12.19 1.77 -0.04
N SER A 38 -11.56 2.58 -0.90
CA SER A 38 -11.70 4.04 -0.88
C SER A 38 -13.12 4.52 -1.07
N ILE A 39 -13.85 3.96 -2.04
CA ILE A 39 -15.26 4.27 -2.23
C ILE A 39 -16.06 3.89 -0.98
N SER A 40 -15.83 2.69 -0.43
CA SER A 40 -16.52 2.22 0.78
C SER A 40 -16.24 3.14 1.99
N GLY A 41 -15.02 3.66 2.13
CA GLY A 41 -14.65 4.61 3.18
C GLY A 41 -15.41 5.92 3.11
N VAL A 42 -15.65 6.45 1.90
CA VAL A 42 -16.48 7.66 1.71
C VAL A 42 -17.92 7.41 2.17
N TYR A 43 -18.49 6.26 1.84
CA TYR A 43 -19.84 5.89 2.27
C TYR A 43 -19.91 5.64 3.78
N VAL A 44 -18.91 4.96 4.35
CA VAL A 44 -18.78 4.76 5.81
C VAL A 44 -18.75 6.12 6.51
N PHE A 45 -17.95 7.07 6.03
CA PHE A 45 -17.93 8.41 6.59
C PHE A 45 -19.30 9.08 6.49
N LYS A 46 -19.90 9.14 5.30
CA LYS A 46 -21.15 9.86 5.05
C LYS A 46 -22.34 9.29 5.84
N ILE A 47 -22.44 7.96 5.94
CA ILE A 47 -23.60 7.28 6.53
C ILE A 47 -23.39 7.06 8.03
N LEU A 48 -22.22 6.57 8.43
CA LEU A 48 -21.96 6.12 9.80
C LEU A 48 -21.27 7.19 10.66
N LEU A 49 -20.27 7.90 10.14
CA LEU A 49 -19.47 8.80 10.98
C LEU A 49 -20.04 10.21 11.06
N ASN A 50 -20.42 10.80 9.92
CA ASN A 50 -20.79 12.22 9.83
C ASN A 50 -22.01 12.60 10.69
N ASN A 51 -22.95 11.66 10.85
CA ASN A 51 -24.19 11.90 11.60
C ASN A 51 -24.14 11.35 13.04
N ASN A 52 -23.03 10.73 13.47
CA ASN A 52 -22.90 10.12 14.79
C ASN A 52 -21.63 10.64 15.50
N PRO A 53 -21.73 11.77 16.23
CA PRO A 53 -20.60 12.41 16.92
C PRO A 53 -19.80 11.48 17.83
N GLU A 54 -20.46 10.54 18.51
CA GLU A 54 -19.78 9.57 19.38
C GLU A 54 -18.88 8.61 18.59
N VAL A 55 -19.36 8.14 17.43
CA VAL A 55 -18.63 7.18 16.59
C VAL A 55 -17.45 7.86 15.92
N ILE A 56 -17.64 9.06 15.37
CA ILE A 56 -16.54 9.82 14.76
C ILE A 56 -15.49 10.20 15.80
N ASN A 57 -15.88 10.61 17.01
CA ASN A 57 -14.92 10.92 18.07
C ASN A 57 -14.13 9.69 18.52
N SER A 58 -14.78 8.53 18.63
CA SER A 58 -14.10 7.26 18.94
C SER A 58 -13.11 6.86 17.83
N PHE A 59 -13.52 6.98 16.56
CA PHE A 59 -12.66 6.73 15.41
C PHE A 59 -11.46 7.67 15.39
N LEU A 60 -11.68 8.97 15.57
CA LEU A 60 -10.62 9.99 15.59
C LEU A 60 -9.66 9.76 16.76
N LYS A 61 -10.17 9.39 17.93
CA LYS A 61 -9.33 9.05 19.09
C LYS A 61 -8.43 7.84 18.79
N GLN A 62 -8.98 6.75 18.25
CA GLN A 62 -8.19 5.57 17.89
C GLN A 62 -7.16 5.89 16.80
N PHE A 63 -7.56 6.68 15.80
CA PHE A 63 -6.66 7.13 14.75
C PHE A 63 -5.52 7.97 15.34
N GLN A 64 -5.84 8.92 16.23
CA GLN A 64 -4.86 9.76 16.92
C GLN A 64 -3.94 8.96 17.83
N GLU A 65 -4.43 7.93 18.54
CA GLU A 65 -3.60 7.02 19.33
C GLU A 65 -2.63 6.21 18.44
N MET A 66 -3.05 5.85 17.22
CA MET A 66 -2.20 5.17 16.24
C MET A 66 -1.10 6.08 15.69
N ILE A 67 -1.42 7.34 15.37
CA ILE A 67 -0.44 8.29 14.79
C ILE A 67 0.30 9.14 15.85
N GLY A 68 -0.17 9.18 17.09
CA GLY A 68 0.41 9.97 18.18
C GLY A 68 1.91 9.73 18.35
N PRO A 69 2.38 8.47 18.42
CA PRO A 69 3.81 8.17 18.55
C PRO A 69 4.69 8.69 17.42
N ILE A 70 4.12 9.04 16.26
CA ILE A 70 4.88 9.53 15.11
C ILE A 70 4.79 11.06 14.92
N GLN A 71 3.94 11.76 15.68
CA GLN A 71 3.74 13.21 15.55
C GLN A 71 4.93 14.04 16.04
N ASP A 72 5.63 13.55 17.07
CA ASP A 72 6.76 14.27 17.70
C ASP A 72 8.11 13.89 17.08
N LEU A 73 8.12 13.06 16.04
CA LEU A 73 9.34 12.62 15.37
C LEU A 73 9.95 13.75 14.54
N THR A 74 11.28 13.78 14.48
CA THR A 74 11.97 14.60 13.49
C THR A 74 11.59 14.16 12.07
N PRO A 75 11.67 15.03 11.04
CA PRO A 75 11.37 14.65 9.66
C PRO A 75 12.13 13.41 9.20
N PHE A 76 13.39 13.27 9.62
CA PHE A 76 14.18 12.09 9.26
C PHE A 76 13.67 10.80 9.93
N GLU A 77 13.31 10.84 11.22
CA GLU A 77 12.72 9.71 11.93
C GLU A 77 11.33 9.34 11.39
N LEU A 78 10.52 10.34 11.04
CA LEU A 78 9.21 10.14 10.42
C LEU A 78 9.37 9.45 9.05
N PHE A 79 10.31 9.91 8.24
CA PHE A 79 10.64 9.31 6.95
C PHE A 79 11.03 7.83 7.10
N LEU A 80 11.94 7.51 8.03
CA LEU A 80 12.36 6.13 8.28
C LEU A 80 11.19 5.28 8.79
N THR A 81 10.35 5.85 9.65
CA THR A 81 9.17 5.18 10.20
C THR A 81 8.15 4.83 9.12
N ILE A 82 7.80 5.79 8.27
CA ILE A 82 6.86 5.57 7.15
C ILE A 82 7.41 4.54 6.18
N PHE A 83 8.69 4.70 5.77
CA PHE A 83 9.34 3.74 4.89
C PHE A 83 9.34 2.32 5.48
N TYR A 84 9.64 2.19 6.77
CA TYR A 84 9.62 0.90 7.48
C TYR A 84 8.21 0.30 7.54
N ILE A 85 7.20 1.09 7.93
CA ILE A 85 5.81 0.62 8.03
C ILE A 85 5.30 0.14 6.68
N ASN A 86 5.51 0.90 5.61
CA ASN A 86 5.05 0.53 4.27
C ASN A 86 5.81 -0.68 3.71
N THR A 87 7.12 -0.76 3.96
CA THR A 87 7.93 -1.92 3.56
C THR A 87 7.49 -3.18 4.30
N ARG A 88 7.35 -3.10 5.63
CA ARG A 88 6.89 -4.20 6.48
C ARG A 88 5.49 -4.64 6.08
N THR A 89 4.57 -3.70 5.85
CA THR A 89 3.20 -3.99 5.44
C THR A 89 3.18 -4.68 4.08
N SER A 90 3.93 -4.19 3.10
CA SER A 90 4.08 -4.83 1.78
C SER A 90 4.64 -6.26 1.90
N PHE A 91 5.62 -6.47 2.78
CA PHE A 91 6.19 -7.79 3.02
C PHE A 91 5.18 -8.75 3.67
N LEU A 92 4.43 -8.27 4.66
CA LEU A 92 3.35 -9.04 5.30
C LEU A 92 2.24 -9.36 4.31
N ILE A 93 1.84 -8.41 3.45
CA ILE A 93 0.89 -8.62 2.37
C ILE A 93 1.35 -9.80 1.50
N MET A 94 2.60 -9.79 1.05
CA MET A 94 3.15 -10.84 0.20
C MET A 94 3.14 -12.21 0.89
N ILE A 95 3.67 -12.34 2.12
CA ILE A 95 3.84 -13.65 2.76
C ILE A 95 2.53 -14.19 3.36
N LEU A 96 1.70 -13.33 3.96
CA LEU A 96 0.45 -13.73 4.60
C LEU A 96 -0.67 -13.97 3.59
N GLY A 97 -0.40 -13.76 2.29
CA GLY A 97 -1.21 -14.28 1.20
C GLY A 97 -1.46 -15.79 1.29
N ILE A 98 -0.55 -16.56 1.91
CA ILE A 98 -0.74 -18.00 2.15
C ILE A 98 -2.02 -18.32 2.93
N ILE A 99 -2.54 -17.37 3.72
CA ILE A 99 -3.80 -17.47 4.47
C ILE A 99 -4.97 -17.14 3.52
N LEU A 100 -5.09 -17.92 2.44
CA LEU A 100 -6.17 -17.83 1.44
C LEU A 100 -6.36 -16.43 0.80
N GLY A 101 -5.32 -15.59 0.80
CA GLY A 101 -5.40 -14.23 0.28
C GLY A 101 -6.18 -13.25 1.17
N ILE A 102 -6.58 -13.67 2.38
CA ILE A 102 -7.37 -12.84 3.31
C ILE A 102 -6.56 -11.61 3.74
N PHE A 103 -5.28 -11.79 4.07
CA PHE A 103 -4.46 -10.66 4.53
C PHE A 103 -4.21 -9.61 3.44
N PRO A 104 -3.80 -9.96 2.20
CA PRO A 104 -3.77 -9.00 1.08
C PRO A 104 -5.10 -8.28 0.87
N PHE A 105 -6.22 -9.01 0.90
CA PHE A 105 -7.56 -8.43 0.75
C PHE A 105 -7.86 -7.39 1.84
N LEU A 106 -7.73 -7.78 3.11
CA LEU A 106 -8.00 -6.90 4.24
C LEU A 106 -7.08 -5.68 4.25
N SER A 107 -5.79 -5.87 3.90
CA SER A 107 -4.84 -4.77 3.87
C SER A 107 -5.17 -3.77 2.77
N LEU A 108 -5.45 -4.21 1.53
CA LEU A 108 -5.85 -3.31 0.45
C LEU A 108 -7.16 -2.59 0.75
N TRP A 109 -8.16 -3.33 1.26
CA TRP A 109 -9.45 -2.77 1.61
C TRP A 109 -9.35 -1.77 2.76
N ALA A 110 -8.59 -2.06 3.82
CA ALA A 110 -8.41 -1.16 4.96
C ALA A 110 -7.64 0.10 4.58
N ASN A 111 -6.53 -0.01 3.86
CA ASN A 111 -5.77 1.17 3.38
C ASN A 111 -6.65 2.05 2.47
N GLY A 112 -7.40 1.44 1.54
CA GLY A 112 -8.37 2.16 0.73
C GLY A 112 -9.43 2.85 1.58
N THR A 113 -10.03 2.13 2.53
CA THR A 113 -11.11 2.63 3.40
C THR A 113 -10.66 3.83 4.25
N ILE A 114 -9.46 3.77 4.84
CA ILE A 114 -8.88 4.89 5.60
C ILE A 114 -8.77 6.13 4.70
N LEU A 115 -8.21 5.98 3.49
CA LEU A 115 -8.12 7.07 2.52
C LEU A 115 -9.50 7.67 2.20
N GLY A 116 -10.51 6.81 2.01
CA GLY A 116 -11.89 7.24 1.75
C GLY A 116 -12.54 7.98 2.92
N ILE A 117 -12.30 7.53 4.16
CA ILE A 117 -12.81 8.21 5.36
C ILE A 117 -12.15 9.59 5.51
N LEU A 118 -10.83 9.67 5.34
CA LEU A 118 -10.09 10.94 5.41
C LEU A 118 -10.59 11.92 4.34
N TYR A 119 -10.85 11.44 3.11
CA TYR A 119 -11.45 12.26 2.05
C TYR A 119 -12.84 12.75 2.44
N GLY A 120 -13.72 11.86 2.91
CA GLY A 120 -15.08 12.21 3.32
C GLY A 120 -15.09 13.28 4.41
N LYS A 121 -14.24 13.12 5.43
CA LYS A 121 -14.04 14.09 6.51
C LYS A 121 -13.58 15.44 5.99
N TYR A 122 -12.52 15.44 5.17
CA TYR A 122 -11.96 16.68 4.62
C TYR A 122 -12.98 17.47 3.80
N MET A 123 -13.81 16.78 3.01
CA MET A 123 -14.88 17.43 2.26
C MET A 123 -16.00 17.96 3.15
N ALA A 124 -16.34 17.27 4.25
CA ALA A 124 -17.34 17.74 5.21
C ALA A 124 -16.90 18.98 5.99
N GLU A 125 -15.59 19.16 6.17
CA GLU A 125 -14.97 20.35 6.80
C GLU A 125 -14.81 21.53 5.82
N GLY A 126 -15.37 21.44 4.61
CA GLY A 126 -15.30 22.50 3.59
C GLY A 126 -14.06 22.46 2.70
N GLY A 127 -13.25 21.40 2.80
CA GLY A 127 -12.10 21.16 1.93
C GLY A 127 -12.49 20.94 0.46
N THR A 128 -11.50 21.01 -0.43
CA THR A 128 -11.69 20.78 -1.87
C THR A 128 -10.94 19.53 -2.34
N SER A 129 -11.52 18.79 -3.29
CA SER A 129 -10.88 17.57 -3.82
C SER A 129 -9.48 17.84 -4.38
N LEU A 130 -9.24 19.02 -4.94
CA LEU A 130 -7.95 19.40 -5.49
C LEU A 130 -6.87 19.47 -4.40
N ILE A 131 -7.14 20.14 -3.27
CA ILE A 131 -6.16 20.26 -2.17
C ILE A 131 -5.89 18.89 -1.54
N PHE A 132 -6.93 18.08 -1.35
CA PHE A 132 -6.76 16.71 -0.85
C PHE A 132 -5.86 15.87 -1.75
N LEU A 133 -6.13 15.89 -3.06
CA LEU A 133 -5.32 15.17 -4.03
C LEU A 133 -3.89 15.70 -4.12
N MET A 134 -3.68 17.02 -4.01
CA MET A 134 -2.33 17.61 -4.01
C MET A 134 -1.46 17.09 -2.87
N GLY A 135 -2.06 16.80 -1.72
CA GLY A 135 -1.33 16.28 -0.58
C GLY A 135 -1.16 14.76 -0.55
N ILE A 136 -1.87 14.01 -1.40
CA ILE A 136 -1.79 12.54 -1.45
C ILE A 136 -1.13 12.03 -2.73
N LEU A 137 -1.50 12.56 -3.89
CA LEU A 137 -0.99 12.11 -5.19
C LEU A 137 0.54 12.06 -5.27
N PRO A 138 1.33 13.02 -4.74
CA PRO A 138 2.78 13.01 -4.89
C PRO A 138 3.44 11.70 -4.42
N HIS A 139 3.01 11.15 -3.29
CA HIS A 139 3.53 9.87 -2.77
C HIS A 139 2.64 8.68 -3.14
N GLY A 140 1.31 8.87 -3.20
CA GLY A 140 0.34 7.82 -3.48
C GLY A 140 0.50 7.17 -4.86
N VAL A 141 0.97 7.90 -5.87
CA VAL A 141 1.26 7.33 -7.21
C VAL A 141 2.41 6.32 -7.21
N LEU A 142 3.24 6.30 -6.16
CA LEU A 142 4.33 5.34 -5.99
C LEU A 142 3.95 4.23 -5.01
N GLU A 143 3.29 4.60 -3.91
CA GLU A 143 2.90 3.66 -2.86
C GLU A 143 1.81 2.68 -3.32
N ILE A 144 0.76 3.17 -3.98
CA ILE A 144 -0.37 2.33 -4.41
C ILE A 144 0.10 1.22 -5.38
N PRO A 145 0.91 1.51 -6.43
CA PRO A 145 1.49 0.46 -7.25
C PRO A 145 2.41 -0.50 -6.49
N ALA A 146 3.22 -0.01 -5.55
CA ALA A 146 4.13 -0.85 -4.76
C ALA A 146 3.35 -1.88 -3.91
N ILE A 147 2.31 -1.44 -3.21
CA ILE A 147 1.42 -2.29 -2.43
C ILE A 147 0.64 -3.25 -3.34
N ALA A 148 0.18 -2.79 -4.52
CA ALA A 148 -0.53 -3.64 -5.49
C ALA A 148 0.36 -4.74 -6.07
N ILE A 149 1.64 -4.46 -6.34
CA ILE A 149 2.63 -5.47 -6.77
C ILE A 149 2.82 -6.51 -5.66
N ALA A 150 3.00 -6.08 -4.40
CA ALA A 150 3.14 -6.99 -3.27
C ALA A 150 1.89 -7.87 -3.07
N ALA A 151 0.70 -7.26 -3.13
CA ALA A 151 -0.59 -7.95 -3.00
C ALA A 151 -0.83 -8.94 -4.14
N SER A 152 -0.45 -8.60 -5.37
CA SER A 152 -0.58 -9.50 -6.52
C SER A 152 0.15 -10.82 -6.29
N GLN A 153 1.33 -10.77 -5.65
CA GLN A 153 2.10 -11.96 -5.32
C GLN A 153 1.52 -12.71 -4.13
N GLY A 154 0.97 -12.00 -3.13
CA GLY A 154 0.22 -12.61 -2.04
C GLY A 154 -1.01 -13.39 -2.53
N PHE A 155 -1.78 -12.82 -3.46
CA PHE A 155 -2.91 -13.51 -4.09
C PHE A 155 -2.49 -14.69 -4.96
N ARG A 156 -1.37 -14.57 -5.69
CA ARG A 156 -0.81 -15.72 -6.43
C ARG A 156 -0.42 -16.84 -5.48
N LEU A 157 0.30 -16.52 -4.40
CA LEU A 157 0.69 -17.47 -3.37
C LEU A 157 -0.53 -18.19 -2.81
N ALA A 158 -1.61 -17.46 -2.49
CA ALA A 158 -2.88 -18.03 -2.05
C ALA A 158 -3.42 -19.06 -3.06
N LYS A 159 -3.58 -18.62 -4.33
CA LYS A 159 -4.16 -19.42 -5.41
C LYS A 159 -3.37 -20.70 -5.66
N GLU A 160 -2.05 -20.59 -5.80
CA GLU A 160 -1.19 -21.71 -6.18
C GLU A 160 -0.91 -22.65 -4.99
N VAL A 161 -1.01 -22.21 -3.73
CA VAL A 161 -0.97 -23.12 -2.58
C VAL A 161 -2.26 -23.94 -2.47
N ILE A 162 -3.42 -23.34 -2.77
CA ILE A 162 -4.71 -24.06 -2.79
C ILE A 162 -4.74 -25.09 -3.93
N SER A 163 -4.35 -24.65 -5.13
CA SER A 163 -4.30 -25.47 -6.34
C SER A 163 -2.90 -25.40 -6.98
N PRO A 164 -1.96 -26.25 -6.53
CA PRO A 164 -0.60 -26.29 -7.05
C PRO A 164 -0.53 -26.57 -8.56
N PRO A 165 0.43 -25.97 -9.28
CA PRO A 165 0.74 -26.39 -10.64
C PRO A 165 1.06 -27.88 -10.71
N VAL A 166 0.76 -28.50 -11.86
CA VAL A 166 0.98 -29.93 -12.09
C VAL A 166 2.44 -30.29 -11.81
N GLY A 167 2.66 -31.33 -11.01
CA GLY A 167 3.99 -31.82 -10.65
C GLY A 167 4.64 -31.11 -9.45
N LEU A 168 3.98 -30.11 -8.85
CA LEU A 168 4.49 -29.43 -7.65
C LEU A 168 3.64 -29.72 -6.42
N THR A 169 4.31 -29.91 -5.28
CA THR A 169 3.66 -29.93 -3.97
C THR A 169 3.30 -28.51 -3.51
N ARG A 170 2.37 -28.39 -2.54
CA ARG A 170 2.04 -27.11 -1.91
C ARG A 170 3.26 -26.39 -1.32
N SER A 171 4.17 -27.15 -0.69
CA SER A 171 5.39 -26.61 -0.09
C SER A 171 6.38 -26.08 -1.13
N GLN A 172 6.61 -26.84 -2.22
CA GLN A 172 7.45 -26.38 -3.33
C GLN A 172 6.86 -25.12 -3.97
N THR A 173 5.55 -25.10 -4.20
CA THR A 173 4.84 -23.96 -4.78
C THR A 173 4.93 -22.72 -3.90
N ALA A 174 4.79 -22.87 -2.58
CA ALA A 174 4.95 -21.78 -1.62
C ALA A 174 6.38 -21.21 -1.66
N ARG A 175 7.41 -22.06 -1.65
CA ARG A 175 8.82 -21.63 -1.74
C ARG A 175 9.12 -20.87 -3.02
N ILE A 176 8.63 -21.35 -4.16
CA ILE A 176 8.79 -20.68 -5.46
C ILE A 176 8.12 -19.30 -5.41
N ASN A 177 6.88 -19.21 -4.95
CA ASN A 177 6.15 -17.95 -4.88
C ASN A 177 6.78 -16.96 -3.89
N ILE A 178 7.25 -17.42 -2.73
CA ILE A 178 7.97 -16.55 -1.78
C ILE A 178 9.27 -16.04 -2.40
N SER A 179 10.04 -16.91 -3.07
CA SER A 179 11.28 -16.52 -3.76
C SER A 179 11.00 -15.46 -4.83
N ARG A 180 10.02 -15.68 -5.70
CA ARG A 180 9.59 -14.70 -6.72
C ARG A 180 9.15 -13.39 -6.08
N GLY A 181 8.40 -13.46 -4.98
CA GLY A 181 7.95 -12.29 -4.25
C GLY A 181 9.08 -11.47 -3.65
N ILE A 182 10.07 -12.12 -3.02
CA ILE A 182 11.25 -11.42 -2.50
C ILE A 182 11.98 -10.68 -3.63
N LYS A 183 12.07 -11.26 -4.84
CA LYS A 183 12.68 -10.58 -5.99
C LYS A 183 11.91 -9.32 -6.41
N LEU A 184 10.58 -9.27 -6.23
CA LEU A 184 9.78 -8.06 -6.50
C LEU A 184 10.15 -6.88 -5.58
N PHE A 185 10.77 -7.12 -4.43
CA PHE A 185 11.25 -6.05 -3.55
C PHE A 185 12.35 -5.19 -4.18
N ALA A 186 13.00 -5.66 -5.25
CA ALA A 186 13.88 -4.84 -6.07
C ALA A 186 13.18 -3.62 -6.70
N VAL A 187 11.86 -3.70 -6.94
CA VAL A 187 11.04 -2.58 -7.44
C VAL A 187 10.23 -1.93 -6.32
N ILE A 188 9.67 -2.72 -5.39
CA ILE A 188 8.84 -2.19 -4.29
C ILE A 188 9.66 -1.26 -3.38
N LEU A 189 10.89 -1.62 -2.99
CA LEU A 189 11.68 -0.82 -2.06
C LEU A 189 12.03 0.57 -2.63
N PRO A 190 12.54 0.73 -3.87
CA PRO A 190 12.75 2.05 -4.45
C PRO A 190 11.48 2.90 -4.53
N LEU A 191 10.34 2.30 -4.91
CA LEU A 191 9.06 3.01 -4.97
C LEU A 191 8.66 3.55 -3.59
N LEU A 192 8.69 2.71 -2.56
CA LEU A 192 8.32 3.10 -1.20
C LEU A 192 9.31 4.09 -0.58
N LEU A 193 10.59 3.97 -0.90
CA LEU A 193 11.61 4.91 -0.43
C LEU A 193 11.36 6.31 -0.97
N ILE A 194 11.12 6.41 -2.29
CA ILE A 194 10.83 7.69 -2.94
C ILE A 194 9.47 8.22 -2.44
N ALA A 195 8.46 7.36 -2.26
CA ALA A 195 7.17 7.73 -1.70
C ALA A 195 7.32 8.38 -0.32
N ALA A 196 8.07 7.75 0.59
CA ALA A 196 8.27 8.26 1.95
C ALA A 196 9.03 9.61 1.97
N ILE A 197 10.01 9.80 1.07
CA ILE A 197 10.68 11.10 0.90
C ILE A 197 9.66 12.17 0.46
N ILE A 198 8.85 11.84 -0.55
CA ILE A 198 7.85 12.78 -1.05
C ILE A 198 6.79 13.08 0.00
N GLU A 199 6.37 12.09 0.79
CA GLU A 199 5.37 12.26 1.84
C GLU A 199 5.85 13.26 2.89
N VAL A 200 7.02 13.03 3.47
CA VAL A 200 7.53 13.84 4.59
C VAL A 200 8.02 15.21 4.16
N TYR A 201 8.74 15.31 3.04
CA TYR A 201 9.41 16.56 2.66
C TYR A 201 8.60 17.43 1.71
N ILE A 202 7.70 16.84 0.92
CA ILE A 202 6.91 17.58 -0.08
C ILE A 202 5.45 17.65 0.34
N SER A 203 4.83 16.51 0.66
CA SER A 203 3.38 16.43 0.91
C SER A 203 3.01 17.13 2.21
N SER A 204 3.79 16.92 3.29
CA SER A 204 3.61 17.65 4.56
C SER A 204 3.80 19.16 4.40
N TYR A 205 4.74 19.60 3.56
CA TYR A 205 4.94 21.01 3.26
C TYR A 205 3.77 21.61 2.49
N LEU A 206 3.26 20.90 1.46
CA LEU A 206 2.12 21.34 0.65
C LEU A 206 0.84 21.45 1.49
N PHE A 207 0.55 20.46 2.33
CA PHE A 207 -0.62 20.49 3.22
C PHE A 207 -0.51 21.60 4.27
N SER A 208 0.67 21.81 4.86
CA SER A 208 0.87 22.90 5.84
C SER A 208 0.71 24.30 5.22
N THR A 209 1.13 24.46 3.96
CA THR A 209 1.14 25.75 3.26
C THR A 209 -0.20 26.10 2.62
N TYR A 210 -0.88 25.12 2.01
CA TYR A 210 -2.10 25.33 1.21
C TYR A 210 -3.35 24.67 1.80
N GLY A 211 -3.20 23.81 2.80
CA GLY A 211 -4.29 23.07 3.45
C GLY A 211 -4.87 23.76 4.70
N LYS A 212 -4.38 24.95 5.07
CA LYS A 212 -5.03 25.79 6.08
C LYS A 212 -6.25 26.47 5.46
N ILE A 213 -7.42 25.89 5.68
CA ILE A 213 -8.73 26.57 5.60
C ILE A 213 -9.39 26.35 6.96
#